data_AF-A0A5T5BTS4-F1
#
_entry.id   AF-A0A5T5BTS4-F1
#
_cell.length_a   1.000
_cell.length_b   1.000
_cell.length_c   1.000
_cell.angle_alpha   90.00
_cell.angle_beta   90.00
_cell.angle_gamma   90.00
#
_symmetry.space_group_name_H-M   'P 1'
#
loop_
_entity.id
_entity.type
_entity.pdbx_description
1 polymer ?
#
loop_
_entity_poly.entity_id
_entity_poly.type
_entity_poly.pdbx_seq_one_letter_code
_entity_poly.pdbx_strand_id
1 'polypeptide(L)'
;PFLTAAESCPEAAIPNAEFLYTPFATALRQHNVPIVRFFSQQLVGETSSARENRNIVARKENPLLTLYKSNYISQYREQYRLEISQLLLNIMPELLNDTVYIYPIIQRNTELVAYFWQKHPPTIPLRRLEAMVLLAKTESLISEVTHNPEILITPPIERWDRENLLTFILSNGDLVMIQSLIDANVVDWKRAMEDGNNEPLHQAILRLRGGALENALLIQIIKAMQAQKALSNEQIAHYLPWTPTFPAAFLQAGLSCEQLREVLNALVVGSEQVLHDTRQRLNALCPVAK
;
A
#
# COMPACT_ATOMS: atom_id res chain seq x y z
N PRO A 1 18.61 -3.38 35.39
CA PRO A 1 18.39 -4.50 36.34
C PRO A 1 16.93 -4.99 36.27
N PHE A 2 16.70 -6.19 35.72
CA PHE A 2 15.69 -7.04 36.35
C PHE A 2 16.18 -7.26 37.79
N LEU A 3 15.26 -7.25 38.75
CA LEU A 3 15.56 -7.46 40.16
C LEU A 3 16.61 -8.58 40.31
N THR A 4 17.79 -8.24 40.84
CA THR A 4 18.69 -9.25 41.39
C THR A 4 18.39 -9.35 42.87
N ALA A 5 18.07 -10.54 43.35
CA ALA A 5 18.84 -11.17 44.43
C ALA A 5 18.30 -12.57 44.75
N ALA A 6 19.25 -13.39 45.18
CA ALA A 6 19.12 -14.53 46.07
C ALA A 6 18.64 -15.87 45.49
N GLU A 7 19.56 -16.81 45.61
CA GLU A 7 19.37 -18.21 45.98
C GLU A 7 17.96 -18.55 46.52
N SER A 8 17.36 -19.57 45.93
CA SER A 8 16.19 -20.29 46.44
C SER A 8 14.98 -19.42 46.81
N CYS A 9 14.26 -18.93 45.80
CA CYS A 9 12.82 -18.72 45.96
C CYS A 9 12.10 -19.93 45.36
N PRO A 10 11.07 -20.48 46.04
CA PRO A 10 10.23 -21.51 45.45
C PRO A 10 9.61 -20.95 44.17
N GLU A 11 9.28 -21.86 43.26
CA GLU A 11 8.65 -21.67 41.95
C GLU A 11 7.27 -20.98 42.10
N ALA A 12 7.26 -19.75 42.59
CA ALA A 12 6.12 -18.88 42.61
C ALA A 12 6.04 -18.29 41.21
N ALA A 13 5.07 -18.80 40.45
CA ALA A 13 4.68 -18.26 39.16
C ALA A 13 4.77 -16.73 39.20
N ILE A 14 5.74 -16.18 38.47
CA ILE A 14 5.83 -14.74 38.24
C ILE A 14 4.42 -14.35 37.78
N PRO A 15 3.73 -13.43 38.49
CA PRO A 15 2.38 -13.05 38.10
C PRO A 15 2.41 -12.66 36.63
N ASN A 16 1.35 -13.01 35.89
CA ASN A 16 1.14 -12.61 34.50
C ASN A 16 1.13 -11.07 34.37
N ALA A 17 2.27 -10.41 34.59
CA ALA A 17 2.52 -9.08 34.10
C ALA A 17 2.43 -9.24 32.59
N GLU A 18 1.34 -8.74 32.01
CA GLU A 18 1.19 -8.68 30.57
C GLU A 18 2.49 -8.09 30.03
N PHE A 19 3.08 -8.73 29.01
CA PHE A 19 4.34 -8.31 28.40
C PHE A 19 4.36 -6.80 28.11
N LEU A 20 3.18 -6.26 27.77
CA LEU A 20 2.85 -4.85 27.62
C LEU A 20 3.32 -3.93 28.77
N TYR A 21 3.40 -4.39 30.01
CA TYR A 21 3.82 -3.56 31.16
C TYR A 21 5.29 -3.75 31.56
N THR A 22 6.05 -4.52 30.79
CA THR A 22 7.47 -4.72 31.07
C THR A 22 8.29 -3.46 30.75
N PRO A 23 9.44 -3.25 31.42
CA PRO A 23 10.39 -2.20 31.04
C PRO A 23 10.85 -2.31 29.58
N PHE A 24 10.95 -3.54 29.05
CA PHE A 24 11.30 -3.77 27.65
C PHE A 24 10.21 -3.27 26.70
N ALA A 25 8.94 -3.64 26.91
CA ALA A 25 7.83 -3.12 26.10
C ALA A 25 7.69 -1.60 26.20
N THR A 26 7.95 -1.03 27.38
CA THR A 26 7.96 0.43 27.57
C THR A 26 9.09 1.08 26.78
N ALA A 27 10.29 0.50 26.79
CA ALA A 27 11.43 0.99 26.01
C ALA A 27 11.17 0.93 24.49
N LEU A 28 10.52 -0.13 24.01
CA LEU A 28 10.09 -0.25 22.62
C LEU A 28 9.14 0.89 22.23
N ARG A 29 8.06 1.12 22.99
CA ARG A 29 7.10 2.20 22.71
C ARG A 29 7.73 3.59 22.75
N GLN A 30 8.73 3.79 23.60
CA GLN A 30 9.47 5.05 23.71
C GLN A 30 10.63 5.17 22.73
N HIS A 31 10.87 4.16 21.88
CA HIS A 31 11.99 4.12 20.93
C HIS A 31 13.36 4.32 21.62
N ASN A 32 13.49 3.82 22.85
CA ASN A 32 14.69 4.01 23.67
C ASN A 32 15.74 2.96 23.32
N VAL A 33 16.55 3.26 22.30
CA VAL A 33 17.58 2.35 21.78
C VAL A 33 18.52 1.80 22.87
N PRO A 34 19.12 2.62 23.77
CA PRO A 34 20.02 2.08 24.80
C PRO A 34 19.37 1.04 25.70
N ILE A 35 18.14 1.26 26.14
CA ILE A 35 17.43 0.33 27.04
C ILE A 35 17.00 -0.93 26.28
N VAL A 36 16.53 -0.80 25.05
CA VAL A 36 16.24 -1.96 24.19
C VAL A 36 17.50 -2.79 23.99
N ARG A 37 18.64 -2.16 23.67
CA ARG A 37 19.94 -2.83 23.53
C ARG A 37 20.37 -3.59 24.79
N PHE A 38 20.19 -2.98 25.96
CA PHE A 38 20.49 -3.62 27.23
C PHE A 38 19.66 -4.90 27.44
N PHE A 39 18.34 -4.83 27.22
CA PHE A 39 17.46 -5.99 27.38
C PHE A 39 17.68 -7.05 26.31
N SER A 40 17.99 -6.67 25.07
CA SER A 40 18.26 -7.61 23.97
C SER A 40 19.45 -8.54 24.24
N GLN A 41 20.39 -8.17 25.12
CA GLN A 41 21.47 -9.08 25.53
C GLN A 41 20.95 -10.37 26.19
N GLN A 42 19.78 -10.32 26.84
CA GLN A 42 19.13 -11.48 27.46
C GLN A 42 18.50 -12.46 26.45
N LEU A 43 18.50 -12.10 25.17
CA LEU A 43 17.97 -12.89 24.06
C LEU A 43 19.09 -13.61 23.28
N VAL A 44 20.36 -13.34 23.58
CA VAL A 44 21.51 -13.83 22.81
C VAL A 44 21.98 -15.19 23.32
N GLY A 45 22.37 -16.08 22.41
CA GLY A 45 22.98 -17.37 22.71
C GLY A 45 21.99 -18.51 22.94
N GLU A 46 22.50 -19.68 23.32
CA GLU A 46 21.75 -20.94 23.33
C GLU A 46 21.40 -21.46 24.74
N THR A 47 21.56 -20.63 25.77
CA THR A 47 21.17 -21.00 27.14
C THR A 47 19.66 -21.21 27.23
N SER A 48 19.22 -22.07 28.16
CA SER A 48 17.79 -22.31 28.40
C SER A 48 17.04 -21.02 28.69
N SER A 49 17.64 -20.10 29.45
CA SER A 49 17.07 -18.78 29.74
C SER A 49 16.95 -17.89 28.50
N ALA A 50 17.97 -17.86 27.63
CA ALA A 50 17.90 -17.08 26.40
C ALA A 50 16.83 -17.61 25.44
N ARG A 51 16.72 -18.94 25.30
CA ARG A 51 15.65 -19.59 24.52
C ARG A 51 14.27 -19.30 25.07
N GLU A 52 14.10 -19.37 26.39
CA GLU A 52 12.82 -19.05 27.04
C GLU A 52 12.44 -17.58 26.86
N ASN A 53 13.39 -16.66 27.02
CA ASN A 53 13.15 -15.23 26.76
C ASN A 53 12.74 -14.98 25.30
N ARG A 54 13.39 -15.64 24.33
CA ARG A 54 12.99 -15.58 22.91
C ARG A 54 11.57 -16.11 22.71
N ASN A 55 11.23 -17.24 23.33
CA ASN A 55 9.88 -17.80 23.27
C ASN A 55 8.82 -16.84 23.83
N ILE A 56 9.11 -16.20 24.97
CA ILE A 56 8.22 -15.21 25.59
C ILE A 56 7.99 -14.02 24.64
N VAL A 57 9.07 -13.46 24.10
CA VAL A 57 9.02 -12.32 23.17
C VAL A 57 8.26 -12.69 21.89
N ALA A 58 8.54 -13.85 21.29
CA ALA A 58 7.90 -14.27 20.05
C ALA A 58 6.40 -14.58 20.20
N ARG A 59 5.98 -15.13 21.35
CA ARG A 59 4.60 -15.60 21.57
C ARG A 59 3.65 -14.57 22.17
N LYS A 60 4.14 -13.67 23.04
CA LYS A 60 3.26 -12.76 23.78
C LYS A 60 2.95 -11.48 23.00
N GLU A 61 3.97 -10.85 22.43
CA GLU A 61 3.78 -9.68 21.57
C GLU A 61 5.04 -9.48 20.73
N ASN A 62 4.93 -9.65 19.42
CA ASN A 62 6.06 -9.44 18.53
C ASN A 62 6.51 -7.97 18.64
N PRO A 63 7.76 -7.69 19.09
CA PRO A 63 8.21 -6.35 19.40
C PRO A 63 8.29 -5.45 18.15
N LEU A 64 8.40 -6.03 16.95
CA LEU A 64 8.29 -5.25 15.72
C LEU A 64 6.86 -4.71 15.56
N LEU A 65 5.83 -5.50 15.86
CA LEU A 65 4.45 -4.99 15.84
C LEU A 65 4.27 -3.82 16.81
N THR A 66 4.84 -3.88 18.01
CA THR A 66 4.80 -2.78 18.98
C THR A 66 5.48 -1.51 18.45
N LEU A 67 6.60 -1.64 17.73
CA LEU A 67 7.33 -0.51 17.13
C LEU A 67 6.54 0.16 15.99
N TYR A 68 5.82 -0.63 15.20
CA TYR A 68 5.19 -0.15 13.97
C TYR A 68 3.68 0.13 14.10
N LYS A 69 3.06 -0.23 15.24
CA LYS A 69 1.62 0.00 15.50
C LYS A 69 1.20 1.48 15.48
N SER A 70 2.10 2.41 15.81
CA SER A 70 1.82 3.85 15.72
C SER A 70 2.22 4.40 14.35
N ASN A 71 1.29 5.05 13.66
CA ASN A 71 1.54 5.77 12.40
C ASN A 71 2.06 7.20 12.63
N TYR A 72 2.04 7.69 13.88
CA TYR A 72 2.49 9.03 14.23
C TYR A 72 3.83 8.96 14.95
N ILE A 73 4.90 9.20 14.20
CA ILE A 73 6.26 9.24 14.69
C ILE A 73 7.02 10.33 13.94
N SER A 74 7.87 11.08 14.63
CA SER A 74 8.71 12.09 13.97
C SER A 74 9.79 11.40 13.14
N GLN A 75 10.24 12.04 12.05
CA GLN A 75 11.37 11.56 11.25
C GLN A 75 12.61 11.25 12.11
N TYR A 76 12.86 12.05 13.15
CA TYR A 76 13.95 11.81 14.10
C TYR A 76 13.80 10.50 14.91
N ARG A 77 12.58 10.00 15.13
CA ARG A 77 12.34 8.73 15.83
C ARG A 77 12.30 7.53 14.88
N GLU A 78 12.16 7.76 13.57
CA GLU A 78 12.23 6.70 12.55
C GLU A 78 13.59 6.01 12.53
N GLN A 79 14.70 6.76 12.64
CA GLN A 79 16.03 6.18 12.70
C GLN A 79 16.19 5.20 13.89
N TYR A 80 15.60 5.54 15.04
CA TYR A 80 15.63 4.67 16.23
C TYR A 80 14.75 3.45 16.06
N ARG A 81 13.61 3.59 15.38
CA ARG A 81 12.74 2.48 15.01
C ARG A 81 13.47 1.48 14.12
N LEU A 82 14.22 1.97 13.12
CA LEU A 82 15.04 1.14 12.24
C LEU A 82 16.19 0.48 13.02
N GLU A 83 16.91 1.22 13.87
CA GLU A 83 18.02 0.69 14.66
C GLU A 83 17.58 -0.43 15.61
N ILE A 84 16.45 -0.23 16.31
CA ILE A 84 15.86 -1.27 17.17
C ILE A 84 15.46 -2.49 16.34
N SER A 85 14.83 -2.29 15.18
CA SER A 85 14.44 -3.40 14.29
C SER A 85 15.66 -4.19 13.82
N GLN A 86 16.75 -3.51 13.47
CA GLN A 86 18.01 -4.14 13.11
C GLN A 86 18.59 -4.97 14.26
N LEU A 87 18.65 -4.39 15.45
CA LEU A 87 19.14 -5.06 16.65
C LEU A 87 18.33 -6.34 16.92
N LEU A 88 17.00 -6.26 16.92
CA LEU A 88 16.13 -7.40 17.23
C LEU A 88 16.21 -8.48 16.15
N LEU A 89 16.18 -8.11 14.87
CA LEU A 89 16.22 -9.07 13.76
C LEU A 89 17.58 -9.75 13.59
N ASN A 90 18.66 -9.17 14.11
CA ASN A 90 19.96 -9.85 14.15
C ASN A 90 20.01 -10.94 15.22
N ILE A 91 19.12 -10.91 16.22
CA ILE A 91 19.06 -11.90 17.31
C ILE A 91 17.93 -12.91 17.09
N MET A 92 16.78 -12.42 16.63
CA MET A 92 15.54 -13.17 16.43
C MET A 92 14.97 -12.86 15.04
N PRO A 93 15.54 -13.43 13.95
CA PRO A 93 15.08 -13.18 12.59
C PRO A 93 13.61 -13.61 12.37
N GLU A 94 13.12 -14.60 13.13
CA GLU A 94 11.74 -15.10 13.09
C GLU A 94 10.67 -14.07 13.49
N LEU A 95 11.08 -12.94 14.06
CA LEU A 95 10.18 -11.83 14.33
C LEU A 95 9.66 -11.17 13.04
N LEU A 96 10.38 -11.30 11.92
CA LEU A 96 9.90 -10.80 10.64
C LEU A 96 8.90 -11.77 10.02
N ASN A 97 7.61 -11.43 10.09
CA ASN A 97 6.51 -12.18 9.50
C ASN A 97 5.55 -11.27 8.71
N ASP A 98 4.60 -11.86 7.99
CA ASP A 98 3.67 -11.12 7.13
C ASP A 98 2.83 -10.07 7.87
N THR A 99 2.55 -10.27 9.17
CA THR A 99 1.84 -9.28 9.98
C THR A 99 2.68 -8.02 10.21
N VAL A 100 4.00 -8.17 10.41
CA VAL A 100 4.92 -7.04 10.55
C VAL A 100 5.00 -6.24 9.25
N TYR A 101 4.97 -6.90 8.10
CA TYR A 101 5.00 -6.25 6.79
C TYR A 101 3.82 -5.33 6.49
N ILE A 102 2.66 -5.53 7.12
CA ILE A 102 1.48 -4.68 6.93
C ILE A 102 1.81 -3.20 7.16
N TYR A 103 2.56 -2.90 8.22
CA TYR A 103 2.82 -1.52 8.61
C TYR A 103 3.73 -0.75 7.64
N PRO A 104 4.94 -1.21 7.29
CA PRO A 104 5.78 -0.49 6.32
C PRO A 104 5.12 -0.40 4.94
N ILE A 105 4.29 -1.38 4.54
CA ILE A 105 3.50 -1.32 3.30
C ILE A 105 2.44 -0.22 3.38
N ILE A 106 1.62 -0.17 4.44
CA ILE A 106 0.62 0.89 4.63
C ILE A 106 1.28 2.27 4.71
N GLN A 107 2.41 2.38 5.41
CA GLN A 107 3.17 3.62 5.58
C GLN A 107 3.97 4.03 4.32
N ARG A 108 3.99 3.19 3.27
CA ARG A 108 4.80 3.39 2.06
C ARG A 108 6.28 3.61 2.36
N ASN A 109 6.80 2.97 3.40
CA ASN A 109 8.19 3.10 3.82
C ASN A 109 9.09 2.15 3.01
N THR A 110 9.48 2.59 1.81
CA THR A 110 10.28 1.79 0.87
C THR A 110 11.63 1.35 1.46
N GLU A 111 12.30 2.20 2.24
CA GLU A 111 13.59 1.87 2.86
C GLU A 111 13.45 0.69 3.82
N LEU A 112 12.41 0.72 4.65
CA LEU A 112 12.14 -0.36 5.59
C LEU A 112 11.68 -1.65 4.91
N VAL A 113 10.82 -1.54 3.89
CA VAL A 113 10.44 -2.69 3.06
C VAL A 113 11.68 -3.31 2.41
N ALA A 114 12.61 -2.51 1.90
CA ALA A 114 13.84 -3.00 1.29
C ALA A 114 14.71 -3.74 2.31
N TYR A 115 14.87 -3.17 3.51
CA TYR A 115 15.60 -3.80 4.60
C TYR A 115 14.98 -5.15 5.02
N PHE A 116 13.65 -5.20 5.23
CA PHE A 116 12.95 -6.43 5.58
C PHE A 116 13.05 -7.47 4.45
N TRP A 117 12.88 -7.05 3.20
CA TRP A 117 12.97 -7.95 2.04
C TRP A 117 14.31 -8.69 1.96
N GLN A 118 15.42 -8.00 2.26
CA GLN A 118 16.76 -8.61 2.28
C GLN A 118 16.92 -9.68 3.37
N LYS A 119 16.17 -9.59 4.47
CA LYS A 119 16.19 -10.58 5.56
C LYS A 119 15.29 -11.77 5.24
N HIS A 120 14.03 -11.51 4.94
CA HIS A 120 13.05 -12.53 4.59
C HIS A 120 11.84 -11.90 3.88
N PRO A 121 11.62 -12.14 2.58
CA PRO A 121 10.44 -11.64 1.87
C PRO A 121 9.12 -12.15 2.47
N PRO A 122 8.00 -11.43 2.26
CA PRO A 122 6.68 -11.89 2.70
C PRO A 122 6.32 -13.27 2.14
N THR A 123 5.64 -14.10 2.95
CA THR A 123 5.20 -15.44 2.53
C THR A 123 3.81 -15.41 1.91
N ILE A 124 2.95 -14.49 2.37
CA ILE A 124 1.61 -14.30 1.82
C ILE A 124 1.72 -13.61 0.45
N PRO A 125 1.15 -14.20 -0.64
CA PRO A 125 1.30 -13.69 -2.00
C PRO A 125 0.97 -12.20 -2.15
N LEU A 126 -0.18 -11.75 -1.63
CA LEU A 126 -0.59 -10.36 -1.74
C LEU A 126 0.42 -9.39 -1.10
N ARG A 127 0.90 -9.69 0.12
CA ARG A 127 1.92 -8.85 0.78
C ARG A 127 3.22 -8.82 0.01
N ARG A 128 3.62 -9.95 -0.58
CA ARG A 128 4.83 -10.02 -1.39
C ARG A 128 4.72 -9.10 -2.60
N LEU A 129 3.58 -9.12 -3.30
CA LEU A 129 3.34 -8.26 -4.46
C LEU A 129 3.31 -6.78 -4.07
N GLU A 130 2.64 -6.41 -2.98
CA GLU A 130 2.65 -5.03 -2.47
C GLU A 130 4.07 -4.54 -2.13
N ALA A 131 4.90 -5.40 -1.52
CA ALA A 131 6.30 -5.09 -1.29
C ALA A 131 7.08 -4.96 -2.60
N MET A 132 6.83 -5.81 -3.60
CA MET A 132 7.43 -5.70 -4.94
C MET A 132 7.08 -4.38 -5.63
N VAL A 133 5.85 -3.87 -5.45
CA VAL A 133 5.45 -2.54 -5.96
C VAL A 133 6.36 -1.46 -5.40
N LEU A 134 6.51 -1.40 -4.07
CA LEU A 134 7.34 -0.37 -3.42
C LEU A 134 8.83 -0.49 -3.76
N LEU A 135 9.29 -1.70 -4.07
CA LEU A 135 10.68 -2.00 -4.45
C LEU A 135 10.94 -1.94 -5.96
N ALA A 136 9.97 -1.48 -6.76
CA ALA A 136 10.07 -1.41 -8.23
C ALA A 136 10.50 -2.74 -8.89
N LYS A 137 10.01 -3.88 -8.36
CA LYS A 137 10.30 -5.22 -8.88
C LYS A 137 9.36 -5.61 -10.03
N THR A 138 9.34 -4.78 -11.07
CA THR A 138 8.34 -4.83 -12.16
C THR A 138 8.26 -6.19 -12.85
N GLU A 139 9.38 -6.74 -13.33
CA GLU A 139 9.35 -8.01 -14.09
C GLU A 139 8.77 -9.17 -13.28
N SER A 140 9.20 -9.33 -12.02
CA SER A 140 8.71 -10.37 -11.12
C SER A 140 7.23 -10.18 -10.79
N LEU A 141 6.82 -8.93 -10.52
CA LEU A 141 5.42 -8.60 -10.22
C LEU A 141 4.52 -8.92 -11.41
N ILE A 142 4.89 -8.50 -12.62
CA ILE A 142 4.09 -8.71 -13.83
C ILE A 142 4.01 -10.20 -14.16
N SER A 143 5.11 -10.95 -13.98
CA SER A 143 5.08 -12.40 -14.12
C SER A 143 4.06 -13.03 -13.17
N GLU A 144 4.11 -12.73 -11.86
CA GLU A 144 3.19 -13.31 -10.88
C GLU A 144 1.72 -12.94 -11.15
N VAL A 145 1.45 -11.68 -11.47
CA VAL A 145 0.10 -11.20 -11.79
C VAL A 145 -0.44 -11.82 -13.09
N THR A 146 0.40 -12.03 -14.10
CA THR A 146 -0.03 -12.70 -15.34
C THR A 146 -0.44 -14.15 -15.09
N HIS A 147 0.22 -14.85 -14.17
CA HIS A 147 -0.15 -16.22 -13.79
C HIS A 147 -1.40 -16.28 -12.91
N ASN A 148 -1.66 -15.25 -12.09
CA ASN A 148 -2.83 -15.18 -11.21
C ASN A 148 -3.45 -13.77 -11.21
N PRO A 149 -4.21 -13.40 -12.25
CA PRO A 149 -4.72 -12.04 -12.42
C PRO A 149 -5.74 -11.62 -11.34
N GLU A 150 -6.48 -12.57 -10.79
CA GLU A 150 -7.51 -12.34 -9.76
C GLU A 150 -6.97 -11.65 -8.50
N ILE A 151 -5.68 -11.80 -8.21
CA ILE A 151 -5.04 -11.16 -7.05
C ILE A 151 -5.07 -9.63 -7.13
N LEU A 152 -5.18 -9.05 -8.34
CA LEU A 152 -5.25 -7.62 -8.56
C LEU A 152 -6.45 -6.97 -7.87
N ILE A 153 -7.58 -7.68 -7.85
CA ILE A 153 -8.87 -7.18 -7.37
C ILE A 153 -9.34 -7.89 -6.10
N THR A 154 -8.53 -8.80 -5.55
CA THR A 154 -8.84 -9.50 -4.30
C THR A 154 -8.78 -8.52 -3.13
N PRO A 155 -9.86 -8.36 -2.34
CA PRO A 155 -9.85 -7.48 -1.17
C PRO A 155 -8.89 -8.01 -0.09
N PRO A 156 -8.06 -7.17 0.54
CA PRO A 156 -7.21 -7.63 1.63
C PRO A 156 -8.06 -7.93 2.87
N ILE A 157 -7.88 -9.11 3.46
CA ILE A 157 -8.66 -9.58 4.62
C ILE A 157 -8.24 -8.86 5.92
N GLU A 158 -6.98 -8.41 6.00
CA GLU A 158 -6.34 -8.01 7.26
C GLU A 158 -6.00 -6.50 7.34
N ARG A 159 -6.45 -5.68 6.39
CA ARG A 159 -6.15 -4.24 6.36
C ARG A 159 -7.41 -3.39 6.51
N TRP A 160 -7.31 -2.31 7.29
CA TRP A 160 -8.41 -1.37 7.51
C TRP A 160 -8.68 -0.47 6.29
N ASP A 161 -7.65 -0.23 5.45
CA ASP A 161 -7.77 0.58 4.24
C ASP A 161 -8.41 -0.17 3.06
N ARG A 162 -8.51 -1.51 3.14
CA ARG A 162 -9.15 -2.39 2.15
C ARG A 162 -8.69 -2.18 0.70
N GLU A 163 -7.52 -1.58 0.50
CA GLU A 163 -6.95 -1.29 -0.81
C GLU A 163 -6.50 -2.59 -1.49
N ASN A 164 -7.04 -2.88 -2.67
CA ASN A 164 -6.60 -4.04 -3.47
C ASN A 164 -5.27 -3.74 -4.19
N LEU A 165 -4.64 -4.78 -4.75
CA LEU A 165 -3.33 -4.64 -5.40
C LEU A 165 -3.36 -3.73 -6.63
N LEU A 166 -4.43 -3.75 -7.43
CA LEU A 166 -4.57 -2.88 -8.60
C LEU A 166 -4.50 -1.40 -8.18
N THR A 167 -5.32 -1.01 -7.20
CA THR A 167 -5.31 0.35 -6.65
C THR A 167 -3.94 0.68 -6.05
N PHE A 168 -3.33 -0.27 -5.33
CA PHE A 168 -2.00 -0.09 -4.75
C PHE A 168 -0.91 0.17 -5.82
N ILE A 169 -0.94 -0.56 -6.94
CA ILE A 169 -0.03 -0.36 -8.09
C ILE A 169 -0.27 1.02 -8.71
N LEU A 170 -1.52 1.41 -8.96
CA LEU A 170 -1.83 2.70 -9.59
C LEU A 170 -1.44 3.90 -8.71
N SER A 171 -1.48 3.73 -7.40
CA SER A 171 -1.07 4.76 -6.43
C SER A 171 0.45 4.85 -6.24
N ASN A 172 1.15 3.71 -6.21
CA ASN A 172 2.54 3.64 -5.70
C ASN A 172 3.56 3.07 -6.68
N GLY A 173 3.12 2.37 -7.72
CA GLY A 173 4.00 1.83 -8.75
C GLY A 173 4.67 2.95 -9.54
N ASP A 174 5.87 2.65 -10.05
CA ASP A 174 6.50 3.52 -11.03
C ASP A 174 5.77 3.45 -12.39
N LEU A 175 6.05 4.40 -13.27
CA LEU A 175 5.39 4.49 -14.58
C LEU A 175 5.64 3.25 -15.45
N VAL A 176 6.79 2.59 -15.28
CA VAL A 176 7.16 1.37 -16.03
C VAL A 176 6.34 0.18 -15.58
N MET A 177 6.06 0.08 -14.28
CA MET A 177 5.20 -0.93 -13.69
C MET A 177 3.76 -0.78 -14.15
N ILE A 178 3.24 0.46 -14.14
CA ILE A 178 1.90 0.75 -14.65
C ILE A 178 1.82 0.40 -16.14
N GLN A 179 2.78 0.86 -16.96
CA GLN A 179 2.81 0.53 -18.40
C GLN A 179 2.82 -0.99 -18.62
N SER A 180 3.73 -1.72 -17.93
CA SER A 180 3.84 -3.17 -18.06
C SER A 180 2.55 -3.90 -17.65
N LEU A 181 1.81 -3.40 -16.65
CA LEU A 181 0.52 -3.96 -16.26
C LEU A 181 -0.54 -3.79 -17.34
N ILE A 182 -0.56 -2.63 -18.00
CA ILE A 182 -1.46 -2.36 -19.13
C ILE A 182 -1.10 -3.22 -20.34
N ASP A 183 0.19 -3.32 -20.66
CA ASP A 183 0.68 -4.12 -21.78
C ASP A 183 0.40 -5.62 -21.59
N ALA A 184 0.45 -6.11 -20.35
CA ALA A 184 0.11 -7.49 -20.02
C ALA A 184 -1.39 -7.80 -20.26
N ASN A 185 -2.26 -6.78 -20.26
CA ASN A 185 -3.70 -6.89 -20.53
C ASN A 185 -4.40 -7.97 -19.66
N VAL A 186 -4.03 -8.04 -18.39
CA VAL A 186 -4.49 -9.04 -17.41
C VAL A 186 -5.52 -8.51 -16.42
N VAL A 187 -5.81 -7.20 -16.46
CA VAL A 187 -6.76 -6.55 -15.55
C VAL A 187 -8.20 -6.79 -16.04
N ASP A 188 -9.05 -7.38 -15.19
CA ASP A 188 -10.50 -7.34 -15.36
C ASP A 188 -11.02 -5.98 -14.89
N TRP A 189 -11.04 -5.02 -15.83
CA TRP A 189 -11.49 -3.66 -15.55
C TRP A 189 -12.97 -3.61 -15.21
N LYS A 190 -13.78 -4.50 -15.78
CA LYS A 190 -15.22 -4.50 -15.50
C LYS A 190 -15.46 -4.80 -14.03
N ARG A 191 -14.87 -5.89 -13.52
CA ARG A 191 -14.98 -6.27 -12.12
C ARG A 191 -14.30 -5.28 -11.18
N ALA A 192 -13.16 -4.72 -11.58
CA ALA A 192 -12.47 -3.69 -10.80
C ALA A 192 -13.31 -2.42 -10.56
N MET A 193 -14.33 -2.18 -11.39
CA MET A 193 -15.17 -0.97 -11.35
C MET A 193 -16.59 -1.25 -10.80
N GLU A 194 -16.93 -2.49 -10.43
CA GLU A 194 -18.29 -2.89 -9.99
C GLU A 194 -18.74 -2.24 -8.69
N ASP A 195 -17.81 -1.90 -7.78
CA ASP A 195 -18.14 -1.30 -6.48
C ASP A 195 -18.59 0.17 -6.57
N GLY A 196 -18.66 0.75 -7.78
CA GLY A 196 -19.23 2.09 -8.06
C GLY A 196 -18.38 3.28 -7.60
N ASN A 197 -17.45 3.06 -6.66
CA ASN A 197 -16.51 4.07 -6.19
C ASN A 197 -15.35 4.34 -7.17
N ASN A 198 -15.15 3.47 -8.16
CA ASN A 198 -14.19 3.66 -9.26
C ASN A 198 -12.76 3.90 -8.77
N GLU A 199 -12.42 3.32 -7.63
CA GLU A 199 -11.17 3.57 -6.92
C GLU A 199 -9.93 3.42 -7.82
N PRO A 200 -9.83 2.40 -8.70
CA PRO A 200 -8.69 2.30 -9.63
C PRO A 200 -8.55 3.52 -10.55
N LEU A 201 -9.65 3.97 -11.17
CA LEU A 201 -9.61 5.14 -12.05
C LEU A 201 -9.32 6.41 -11.26
N HIS A 202 -9.91 6.54 -10.07
CA HIS A 202 -9.65 7.67 -9.17
C HIS A 202 -8.17 7.82 -8.85
N GLN A 203 -7.52 6.74 -8.42
CA GLN A 203 -6.09 6.76 -8.08
C GLN A 203 -5.21 7.00 -9.31
N ALA A 204 -5.51 6.36 -10.44
CA ALA A 204 -4.81 6.62 -11.70
C ALA A 204 -4.86 8.10 -12.07
N ILE A 205 -6.02 8.75 -11.96
CA ILE A 205 -6.21 10.17 -12.23
C ILE A 205 -5.37 11.05 -11.29
N LEU A 206 -5.45 10.80 -9.98
CA LEU A 206 -4.70 11.58 -8.99
C LEU A 206 -3.20 11.50 -9.25
N ARG A 207 -2.71 10.32 -9.64
CA ARG A 207 -1.29 10.05 -9.86
C ARG A 207 -0.77 10.54 -11.21
N LEU A 208 -1.57 10.43 -12.27
CA LEU A 208 -1.11 10.55 -13.66
C LEU A 208 -1.51 11.86 -14.36
N ARG A 209 -2.11 12.82 -13.65
CA ARG A 209 -2.55 14.11 -14.24
C ARG A 209 -1.44 15.15 -14.49
N GLY A 210 -0.17 14.85 -14.21
CA GLY A 210 0.89 15.85 -14.05
C GLY A 210 1.85 16.08 -15.23
N GLY A 211 1.92 15.19 -16.22
CA GLY A 211 2.92 15.25 -17.29
C GLY A 211 2.50 14.51 -18.56
N ALA A 212 3.27 14.67 -19.64
CA ALA A 212 2.92 14.12 -20.96
C ALA A 212 2.93 12.58 -20.98
N LEU A 213 3.93 11.95 -20.35
CA LEU A 213 4.04 10.49 -20.24
C LEU A 213 2.93 9.93 -19.36
N GLU A 214 2.68 10.57 -18.22
CA GLU A 214 1.63 10.19 -17.30
C GLU A 214 0.25 10.29 -17.94
N ASN A 215 -0.01 11.38 -18.67
CA ASN A 215 -1.28 11.55 -19.39
C ASN A 215 -1.44 10.49 -20.50
N ALA A 216 -0.36 10.11 -21.20
CA ALA A 216 -0.40 9.01 -22.17
C ALA A 216 -0.75 7.67 -21.51
N LEU A 217 -0.21 7.38 -20.32
CA LEU A 217 -0.59 6.19 -19.54
C LEU A 217 -2.04 6.23 -19.10
N LEU A 218 -2.53 7.38 -18.62
CA LEU A 218 -3.93 7.53 -18.24
C LEU A 218 -4.87 7.27 -19.43
N ILE A 219 -4.53 7.77 -20.62
CA ILE A 219 -5.30 7.50 -21.85
C ILE A 219 -5.33 5.99 -22.14
N GLN A 220 -4.20 5.29 -21.98
CA GLN A 220 -4.15 3.84 -22.19
C GLN A 220 -5.02 3.08 -21.18
N ILE A 221 -5.02 3.49 -19.91
CA ILE A 221 -5.90 2.92 -18.87
C ILE A 221 -7.37 3.11 -19.26
N ILE A 222 -7.77 4.34 -19.59
CA ILE A 222 -9.16 4.64 -20.00
C ILE A 222 -9.55 3.80 -21.22
N LYS A 223 -8.66 3.71 -22.22
CA LYS A 223 -8.88 2.90 -23.43
C LYS A 223 -9.08 1.42 -23.09
N ALA A 224 -8.28 0.86 -22.20
CA ALA A 224 -8.42 -0.53 -21.75
C ALA A 224 -9.74 -0.78 -21.02
N MET A 225 -10.14 0.15 -20.13
CA MET A 225 -11.44 0.10 -19.45
C MET A 225 -12.61 0.18 -20.45
N GLN A 226 -12.52 1.06 -21.45
CA GLN A 226 -13.55 1.18 -22.50
C GLN A 226 -13.68 -0.08 -23.34
N ALA A 227 -12.57 -0.72 -23.71
CA ALA A 227 -12.58 -1.95 -24.49
C ALA A 227 -13.37 -3.07 -23.79
N GLN A 228 -13.37 -3.09 -22.45
CA GLN A 228 -14.14 -4.02 -21.63
C GLN A 228 -15.53 -3.49 -21.22
N LYS A 229 -15.91 -2.29 -21.67
CA LYS A 229 -17.14 -1.58 -21.26
C LYS A 229 -17.24 -1.42 -19.73
N ALA A 230 -16.09 -1.20 -19.08
CA ALA A 230 -16.00 -1.02 -17.64
C ALA A 230 -16.42 0.38 -17.17
N LEU A 231 -16.45 1.37 -18.08
CA LEU A 231 -16.87 2.73 -17.79
C LEU A 231 -18.32 2.97 -18.22
N SER A 232 -19.18 3.26 -17.25
CA SER A 232 -20.54 3.73 -17.47
C SER A 232 -20.54 5.21 -17.86
N ASN A 233 -21.64 5.65 -18.47
CA ASN A 233 -21.83 7.06 -18.83
C ASN A 233 -21.80 7.96 -17.59
N GLU A 234 -22.36 7.52 -16.47
CA GLU A 234 -22.34 8.23 -15.19
C GLU A 234 -20.90 8.41 -14.66
N GLN A 235 -20.07 7.38 -14.81
CA GLN A 235 -18.66 7.44 -14.39
C GLN A 235 -17.85 8.38 -15.29
N ILE A 236 -18.04 8.30 -16.61
CA ILE A 236 -17.40 9.23 -17.56
C ILE A 236 -17.81 10.67 -17.21
N ALA A 237 -19.10 10.90 -16.98
CA ALA A 237 -19.63 12.19 -16.54
C ALA A 237 -18.94 12.70 -15.29
N HIS A 238 -18.83 11.84 -14.26
CA HIS A 238 -18.23 12.21 -13.00
C HIS A 238 -16.80 12.74 -13.16
N TYR A 239 -15.97 12.08 -13.98
CA TYR A 239 -14.57 12.43 -14.13
C TYR A 239 -14.32 13.52 -15.17
N LEU A 240 -15.08 13.60 -16.25
CA LEU A 240 -14.88 14.54 -17.35
C LEU A 240 -14.57 16.00 -16.92
N PRO A 241 -15.24 16.60 -15.91
CA PRO A 241 -14.96 17.97 -15.47
C PRO A 241 -13.75 18.13 -14.52
N TRP A 242 -13.12 17.05 -14.07
CA TRP A 242 -12.10 17.08 -13.01
C TRP A 242 -10.84 17.85 -13.39
N THR A 243 -10.50 17.88 -14.67
CA THR A 243 -9.34 18.62 -15.16
C THR A 243 -9.55 19.07 -16.60
N PRO A 244 -8.96 20.22 -16.99
CA PRO A 244 -8.99 20.71 -18.36
C PRO A 244 -8.59 19.73 -19.46
N THR A 245 -7.75 18.75 -19.14
CA THR A 245 -7.17 17.83 -20.13
C THR A 245 -8.06 16.62 -20.44
N PHE A 246 -9.07 16.34 -19.60
CA PHE A 246 -9.85 15.11 -19.71
C PHE A 246 -10.76 15.00 -20.93
N PRO A 247 -11.42 16.08 -21.42
CA PRO A 247 -12.13 16.00 -22.68
C PRO A 247 -11.25 15.46 -23.82
N ALA A 248 -9.99 15.91 -23.90
CA ALA A 248 -9.04 15.39 -24.89
C ALA A 248 -8.60 13.95 -24.58
N ALA A 249 -8.33 13.61 -23.31
CA ALA A 249 -7.90 12.27 -22.93
C ALA A 249 -8.97 11.21 -23.22
N PHE A 250 -10.24 11.48 -22.90
CA PHE A 250 -11.36 10.59 -23.21
C PHE A 250 -11.57 10.42 -24.73
N LEU A 251 -11.44 11.50 -25.52
CA LEU A 251 -11.47 11.39 -26.98
C LEU A 251 -10.32 10.52 -27.53
N GLN A 252 -9.10 10.73 -27.03
CA GLN A 252 -7.93 9.96 -27.44
C GLN A 252 -8.00 8.49 -27.01
N ALA A 253 -8.71 8.20 -25.92
CA ALA A 253 -8.99 6.84 -25.47
C ALA A 253 -10.02 6.13 -26.38
N GLY A 254 -10.80 6.88 -27.16
CA GLY A 254 -11.71 6.35 -28.18
C GLY A 254 -13.19 6.63 -27.95
N LEU A 255 -13.56 7.49 -26.98
CA LEU A 255 -14.95 7.98 -26.91
C LEU A 255 -15.27 8.87 -28.10
N SER A 256 -16.51 8.81 -28.59
CA SER A 256 -16.97 9.73 -29.62
C SER A 256 -17.34 11.10 -29.02
N CYS A 257 -17.26 12.14 -29.86
CA CYS A 257 -17.75 13.47 -29.50
C CYS A 257 -19.24 13.45 -29.11
N GLU A 258 -20.05 12.61 -29.77
CA GLU A 258 -21.47 12.45 -29.49
C GLU A 258 -21.69 11.87 -28.10
N GLN A 259 -21.00 10.77 -27.77
CA GLN A 259 -21.10 10.14 -26.46
C GLN A 259 -20.69 11.11 -25.34
N LEU A 260 -19.59 11.84 -25.51
CA LEU A 260 -19.14 12.81 -24.50
C LEU A 260 -20.13 13.96 -24.31
N ARG A 261 -20.78 14.42 -25.39
CA ARG A 261 -21.82 15.45 -25.29
C ARG A 261 -23.07 14.93 -24.58
N GLU A 262 -23.52 13.72 -24.91
CA GLU A 262 -24.67 13.08 -24.26
C GLU A 262 -24.43 12.93 -22.75
N VAL A 263 -23.28 12.38 -22.37
CA VAL A 263 -22.84 12.22 -20.98
C VAL A 263 -22.86 13.56 -20.24
N LEU A 264 -22.33 14.61 -20.86
CA LEU A 264 -22.22 15.92 -20.23
C LEU A 264 -23.56 16.68 -20.16
N ASN A 265 -24.51 16.39 -21.05
CA ASN A 265 -25.86 16.93 -20.98
C ASN A 265 -26.71 16.21 -19.92
N ALA A 266 -26.43 14.94 -19.64
CA ALA A 266 -27.10 14.16 -18.60
C ALA A 266 -26.60 14.47 -17.18
N LEU A 267 -25.47 15.18 -17.03
CA LEU A 267 -24.91 15.59 -15.75
C LEU A 267 -25.76 16.65 -15.04
N VAL A 268 -26.30 16.28 -13.88
CA VAL A 268 -27.05 17.18 -12.98
C VAL A 268 -26.18 17.70 -11.83
N VAL A 269 -24.98 17.13 -11.64
CA VAL A 269 -24.12 17.37 -10.47
C VAL A 269 -22.84 18.10 -10.88
N GLY A 270 -22.55 19.23 -10.23
CA GLY A 270 -21.36 20.05 -10.43
C GLY A 270 -21.68 21.54 -10.42
N SER A 271 -20.70 22.41 -10.17
CA SER A 271 -20.91 23.86 -10.30
C SER A 271 -21.16 24.21 -11.76
N GLU A 272 -22.15 25.07 -12.05
CA GLU A 272 -22.50 25.49 -13.42
C GLU A 272 -21.27 25.99 -14.21
N GLN A 273 -20.36 26.71 -13.55
CA GLN A 273 -19.14 27.21 -14.18
C GLN A 273 -18.22 26.10 -14.69
N VAL A 274 -17.95 25.08 -13.88
CA VAL A 274 -17.07 23.95 -14.27
C VAL A 274 -17.69 23.16 -15.43
N LEU A 275 -19.01 22.93 -15.40
CA LEU A 275 -19.70 22.25 -16.49
C LEU A 275 -19.69 23.09 -17.78
N HIS A 276 -19.87 24.41 -17.66
CA HIS A 276 -19.78 25.33 -18.78
C HIS A 276 -18.36 25.33 -19.40
N ASP A 277 -17.31 25.42 -18.59
CA ASP A 277 -15.92 25.38 -19.08
C ASP A 277 -15.59 24.05 -19.75
N THR A 278 -16.10 22.95 -19.21
CA THR A 278 -15.94 21.61 -19.79
C THR A 278 -16.67 21.51 -21.14
N ARG A 279 -17.88 22.07 -21.27
CA ARG A 279 -18.59 22.20 -22.57
C ARG A 279 -17.78 22.97 -23.58
N GLN A 280 -17.25 24.14 -23.21
CA GLN A 280 -16.47 24.96 -24.12
C GLN A 280 -15.24 24.22 -24.63
N ARG A 281 -14.52 23.51 -23.76
CA ARG A 281 -13.36 22.69 -24.14
C ARG A 281 -13.75 21.55 -25.07
N LEU A 282 -14.82 20.82 -24.74
CA LEU A 282 -15.31 19.76 -25.61
C LEU A 282 -15.72 20.30 -26.99
N ASN A 283 -16.39 21.45 -27.06
CA ASN A 283 -16.77 22.08 -28.33
C ASN A 283 -15.57 22.56 -29.16
N ALA A 284 -14.47 22.96 -28.50
CA ALA A 284 -13.22 23.31 -29.19
C ALA A 284 -12.55 22.08 -29.82
N LEU A 285 -12.64 20.91 -29.17
CA LEU A 285 -12.09 19.64 -29.65
C LEU A 285 -13.01 18.94 -30.66
N CYS A 286 -14.31 19.11 -30.48
CA CYS A 286 -15.39 18.54 -31.25
C CYS A 286 -16.27 19.69 -31.76
N PRO A 287 -15.91 20.37 -32.86
CA PRO A 287 -16.79 21.35 -33.46
C PRO A 287 -18.07 20.67 -33.96
N VAL A 288 -19.23 21.28 -33.72
CA VAL A 288 -20.47 20.84 -34.36
C VAL A 288 -20.35 21.20 -35.84
N ALA A 289 -20.46 20.20 -36.73
CA ALA A 289 -20.51 20.48 -38.16
C ALA A 289 -21.67 21.45 -38.43
N LYS A 290 -21.37 22.56 -39.10
CA LYS A 290 -22.38 23.55 -39.50
C LYS A 290 -23.25 23.01 -40.63
#